data_AF-A0A9D5N664-F1
#
_entry.id   AF-A0A9D5N664-F1
#
_cell.length_a   1.000
_cell.length_b   1.000
_cell.length_c   1.000
_cell.angle_alpha   90.00
_cell.angle_beta   90.00
_cell.angle_gamma   90.00
#
_symmetry.space_group_name_H-M   'P 1'
#
loop_
_entity.id
_entity.type
_entity.pdbx_description
1 polymer ?
#
loop_
_entity_poly.entity_id
_entity_poly.type
_entity_poly.pdbx_seq_one_letter_code
_entity_poly.pdbx_strand_id
1 'polypeptide(L)' 'MCGITGFTGKGTALPVLMQGLEKLEYRGYDSAGVTLADDQGLRTFKAKGRLSELRNIVENRELHQ' A
#
# COMPACT_ATOMS: atom_id res chain seq x y z
N MET A 1 -13.65 8.79 -6.65
CA MET A 1 -12.44 9.60 -6.94
C MET A 1 -11.24 8.68 -6.73
N CYS A 2 -10.17 8.77 -7.52
CA CYS A 2 -9.00 7.89 -7.38
C CYS A 2 -7.74 8.70 -7.04
N GLY A 3 -6.77 8.06 -6.38
CA GLY A 3 -5.48 8.64 -6.05
C GLY A 3 -4.37 7.61 -6.27
N ILE A 4 -3.24 8.07 -6.81
CA ILE A 4 -2.08 7.20 -7.10
C ILE A 4 -0.86 7.81 -6.42
N THR A 5 -0.07 6.98 -5.77
CA THR A 5 1.26 7.30 -5.25
C THR A 5 2.25 6.25 -5.75
N GLY A 6 3.51 6.64 -5.92
CA GLY A 6 4.56 5.77 -6.42
C GLY A 6 5.89 6.10 -5.76
N PHE A 7 6.74 5.08 -5.64
CA PHE A 7 8.09 5.21 -5.11
C PHE A 7 9.06 4.48 -6.02
N THR A 8 10.21 5.09 -6.30
CA THR A 8 11.34 4.48 -6.98
C THR A 8 12.62 4.95 -6.32
N GLY A 9 13.57 4.05 -6.12
CA GLY A 9 14.84 4.34 -5.45
C GLY A 9 15.25 3.25 -4.46
N LYS A 10 16.30 3.54 -3.69
CA LYS A 10 16.81 2.66 -2.64
C LYS A 10 15.98 2.82 -1.37
N GLY A 11 15.74 1.71 -0.67
CA GLY A 11 15.02 1.68 0.61
C GLY A 11 13.68 0.93 0.54
N THR A 12 12.98 0.88 1.67
CA THR A 12 11.70 0.16 1.78
C THR A 12 10.58 1.01 1.18
N ALA A 13 10.00 0.54 0.07
CA ALA A 13 8.95 1.26 -0.65
C ALA A 13 7.64 1.36 0.16
N LEU A 14 7.31 0.31 0.93
CA LEU A 14 6.02 0.17 1.57
C LEU A 14 5.67 1.33 2.54
N PRO A 15 6.52 1.73 3.50
CA PRO A 15 6.22 2.88 4.37
C PRO A 15 5.95 4.18 3.60
N VAL A 16 6.70 4.42 2.52
CA VAL A 16 6.54 5.61 1.68
C VAL A 16 5.20 5.59 0.93
N LEU A 17 4.85 4.43 0.36
CA LEU A 17 3.58 4.24 -0.34
C LEU A 17 2.40 4.39 0.62
N MET A 18 2.47 3.80 1.83
CA MET A 18 1.42 3.92 2.84
C MET A 18 1.22 5.38 3.28
N GLN A 19 2.30 6.12 3.53
CA GLN A 19 2.22 7.53 3.90
C GLN A 19 1.67 8.40 2.74
N GLY A 20 2.00 8.06 1.50
CA GLY A 20 1.43 8.71 0.32
C GLY A 20 -0.07 8.47 0.19
N LEU A 21 -0.53 7.23 0.39
CA LEU A 21 -1.96 6.89 0.38
C LEU A 21 -2.73 7.57 1.50
N GLU A 22 -2.14 7.68 2.69
CA GLU A 22 -2.74 8.36 3.86
C GLU A 22 -3.00 9.85 3.57
N LYS A 23 -2.04 10.53 2.94
CA LYS A 23 -2.22 11.91 2.47
C LYS A 23 -3.32 12.08 1.42
N LEU A 24 -3.71 11.00 0.75
CA LEU A 24 -4.76 11.01 -0.27
C LEU A 24 -6.12 10.61 0.30
N GLU A 25 -6.19 10.03 1.50
CA GLU A 25 -7.41 9.43 2.08
C GLU A 25 -8.54 10.43 2.31
N TYR A 26 -8.23 11.73 2.49
CA TYR A 26 -9.22 12.80 2.61
C TYR A 26 -10.20 12.89 1.42
N ARG A 27 -9.83 12.34 0.26
CA ARG A 27 -10.67 12.30 -0.94
C ARG A 27 -11.78 11.25 -0.89
N GLY A 28 -11.71 10.33 0.07
CA GLY A 28 -12.65 9.22 0.23
C GLY A 28 -12.46 8.15 -0.85
N TYR A 29 -11.94 6.99 -0.46
CA TYR A 29 -11.84 5.80 -1.31
C TYR A 29 -12.66 4.65 -0.73
N ASP A 30 -13.25 3.88 -1.63
CA ASP A 30 -13.98 2.63 -1.36
C ASP A 30 -13.05 1.40 -1.34
N SER A 31 -11.80 1.57 -1.76
CA SER A 31 -10.76 0.55 -1.74
C SER A 31 -9.35 1.16 -1.79
N ALA A 32 -8.35 0.38 -1.41
CA ALA A 32 -6.94 0.73 -1.53
C ALA A 32 -6.10 -0.48 -1.94
N GLY A 33 -4.97 -0.23 -2.60
CA GLY A 33 -4.03 -1.28 -2.96
C GLY A 33 -2.61 -0.76 -3.11
N VAL A 34 -1.65 -1.67 -2.93
CA VAL A 34 -0.22 -1.41 -3.14
C VAL A 34 0.42 -2.62 -3.81
N THR A 35 1.30 -2.36 -4.77
CA THR A 35 2.12 -3.38 -5.41
C THR A 35 3.58 -3.06 -5.13
N LEU A 36 4.30 -4.04 -4.60
CA LEU A 36 5.73 -3.99 -4.35
C LEU A 36 6.44 -4.86 -5.39
N ALA A 37 7.59 -4.40 -5.85
CA ALA A 37 8.47 -5.14 -6.74
C ALA A 37 9.77 -5.47 -5.99
N ASP A 38 10.18 -6.72 -6.06
CA ASP A 38 11.43 -7.23 -5.51
C ASP A 38 12.00 -8.34 -6.41
N ASP A 39 13.11 -8.96 -5.96
CA ASP A 39 13.81 -10.01 -6.70
C ASP A 39 12.97 -11.29 -6.91
N GLN A 40 11.91 -11.49 -6.13
CA GLN A 40 10.95 -12.60 -6.29
C GLN A 40 9.74 -12.22 -7.15
N GLY A 41 9.70 -10.99 -7.65
CA GLY A 41 8.69 -10.49 -8.58
C GLY A 41 7.78 -9.45 -7.96
N LEU A 42 6.50 -9.49 -8.34
CA LEU A 42 5.50 -8.51 -7.92
C LEU A 42 4.61 -9.08 -6.82
N ARG A 43 4.53 -8.39 -5.68
CA ARG A 43 3.61 -8.70 -4.58
C ARG A 43 2.56 -7.60 -4.49
N THR A 44 1.29 -7.99 -4.59
CA THR A 44 0.16 -7.04 -4.58
C THR A 44 -0.76 -7.28 -3.41
N PHE A 45 -1.06 -6.20 -2.67
CA PHE A 45 -1.99 -6.17 -1.55
C PHE A 45 -3.16 -5.27 -1.91
N LYS A 46 -4.38 -5.72 -1.62
CA LYS A 46 -5.62 -5.00 -1.92
C LYS A 46 -6.59 -5.16 -0.75
N ALA A 47 -7.29 -4.08 -0.41
CA ALA A 47 -8.34 -4.07 0.59
C ALA A 47 -9.54 -3.28 0.09
N LYS A 48 -10.74 -3.74 0.44
CA LYS A 48 -11.97 -2.94 0.32
C LYS A 48 -12.12 -2.10 1.60
N GLY A 49 -12.62 -0.89 1.47
CA GLY A 49 -12.81 0.03 2.58
C GLY A 49 -11.65 1.00 2.75
N ARG A 50 -11.43 1.42 4.01
CA ARG A 50 -10.45 2.46 4.37
C ARG A 50 -9.01 1.95 4.26
N LEU A 51 -8.06 2.87 4.28
CA LEU A 51 -6.63 2.55 4.22
C LEU A 51 -6.17 1.66 5.40
N SER A 52 -6.85 1.75 6.55
CA SER A 52 -6.62 0.89 7.72
C SER A 52 -6.74 -0.61 7.40
N GLU A 53 -7.68 -0.99 6.53
CA GLU A 53 -7.86 -2.39 6.14
C GLU A 53 -6.65 -2.90 5.33
N LEU A 54 -6.12 -2.06 4.43
CA LEU A 54 -4.91 -2.39 3.69
C LEU A 54 -3.71 -2.50 4.65
N ARG A 55 -3.57 -1.59 5.61
CA ARG A 55 -2.50 -1.62 6.62
C ARG A 55 -2.51 -2.93 7.40
N ASN A 56 -3.68 -3.35 7.89
CA ASN A 56 -3.84 -4.62 8.59
C ASN A 56 -3.42 -5.83 7.73
N ILE A 57 -3.79 -5.86 6.44
CA ILE A 57 -3.42 -6.95 5.53
C ILE A 57 -1.92 -7.01 5.34
N VAL A 58 -1.28 -5.86 5.13
CA VAL A 58 0.15 -5.79 4.87
C VAL A 58 0.95 -6.19 6.11
N GLU A 59 0.62 -5.67 7.29
CA GLU A 59 1.32 -6.00 8.54
C GLU A 59 1.20 -7.51 8.87
N ASN A 60 0.02 -8.10 8.72
CA ASN A 60 -0.16 -9.54 8.94
C ASN A 60 0.58 -10.42 7.92
N ARG A 61 0.76 -9.95 6.68
CA ARG A 61 1.46 -10.71 5.63
C ARG A 61 2.98 -10.55 5.71
N GLU A 62 3.49 -9.43 6.23
CA GLU A 62 4.91 -9.25 6.50
C GLU A 62 5.38 -10.02 7.73
N LEU A 63 4.52 -10.23 8.75
CA LEU A 63 4.85 -11.01 9.96
C LEU A 63 4.96 -12.52 9.75
N HIS A 64 4.54 -13.03 8.59
CA HIS A 64 4.58 -14.46 8.24
C HIS A 64 5.59 -14.80 7.14
N GLN A 65 6.59 -13.95 6.92
CA GLN A 65 7.71 -14.13 6.00
C GLN A 65 9.04 -14.00 6.74
#